data_AF-A0A4W5PYV0-F1
#
_entry.id   AF-A0A4W5PYV0-F1
#
_cell.length_a   1.000
_cell.length_b   1.000
_cell.length_c   1.000
_cell.angle_alpha   90.00
_cell.angle_beta   90.00
_cell.angle_gamma   90.00
#
_symmetry.space_group_name_H-M   'P 1'
#
loop_
_entity.id
_entity.type
_entity.pdbx_description
1 polymer ?
#
loop_
_entity_poly.entity_id
_entity_poly.type
_entity_poly.pdbx_seq_one_letter_code
_entity_poly.pdbx_strand_id
1 'polypeptide(L)'
;ICCSLAACSPSPCQHHGTCLLDPVQSFRCACLARYTGQLCENVARSQVCVLPARPVNGELLSVYGLEDELLAVQYLCHPPYTLTGTPQRTCLPNATWSGTVPICGKVDKGNVKDHVN
;
A
#
# COMPACT_ATOMS: atom_id res chain seq x y z
N ILE A 1 -27.62 -27.36 -26.24
CA ILE A 1 -27.48 -26.71 -24.91
C ILE A 1 -26.24 -27.31 -24.26
N CYS A 2 -25.06 -26.73 -24.48
CA CYS A 2 -23.82 -27.30 -23.96
C CYS A 2 -22.74 -26.22 -23.80
N CYS A 3 -22.99 -25.18 -23.00
CA CYS A 3 -22.00 -24.16 -22.68
C CYS A 3 -22.29 -23.60 -21.29
N SER A 4 -21.27 -23.52 -20.42
CA SER A 4 -21.06 -22.58 -19.29
C SER A 4 -20.73 -23.19 -17.91
N LEU A 5 -20.92 -24.49 -17.67
CA LEU A 5 -20.66 -25.12 -16.35
C LEU A 5 -19.27 -25.77 -16.19
N ALA A 6 -18.45 -25.86 -17.24
CA ALA A 6 -17.16 -26.56 -17.21
C ALA A 6 -15.99 -25.74 -16.65
N ALA A 7 -16.08 -24.40 -16.64
CA ALA A 7 -14.91 -23.57 -16.31
C ALA A 7 -14.54 -23.58 -14.82
N CYS A 8 -15.51 -23.85 -13.94
CA CYS A 8 -15.31 -23.87 -12.48
C CYS A 8 -15.51 -25.27 -11.86
N SER A 9 -15.63 -26.33 -12.67
CA SER A 9 -15.88 -27.68 -12.17
C SER A 9 -15.02 -28.73 -12.89
N PRO A 10 -14.03 -29.35 -12.21
CA PRO A 10 -13.63 -29.11 -10.82
C PRO A 10 -13.03 -27.71 -10.62
N SER A 11 -13.10 -27.16 -9.39
CA SER A 11 -12.61 -25.80 -9.12
C SER A 11 -11.14 -25.67 -9.52
N PRO A 12 -10.78 -24.76 -10.45
CA PRO A 12 -9.40 -24.54 -10.86
C PRO A 12 -8.62 -23.70 -9.83
N CYS A 13 -9.32 -23.03 -8.91
CA CYS A 13 -8.72 -22.17 -7.89
C CYS A 13 -8.12 -23.03 -6.76
N GLN A 14 -6.83 -22.82 -6.50
CA GLN A 14 -6.12 -23.44 -5.39
C GLN A 14 -6.46 -22.77 -4.04
N HIS A 15 -6.07 -23.44 -2.96
CA HIS A 15 -6.17 -22.92 -1.59
C HIS A 15 -7.56 -22.40 -1.20
N HIS A 16 -8.61 -23.12 -1.62
CA HIS A 16 -10.01 -22.77 -1.36
C HIS A 16 -10.44 -21.40 -1.92
N GLY A 17 -9.79 -20.92 -2.99
CA GLY A 17 -10.25 -19.74 -3.74
C GLY A 17 -11.64 -19.95 -4.33
N THR A 18 -12.41 -18.88 -4.44
CA THR A 18 -13.77 -18.90 -5.01
C THR A 18 -13.71 -18.69 -6.52
N CYS A 19 -14.20 -19.65 -7.31
CA CYS A 19 -14.26 -19.54 -8.76
C CYS A 19 -15.47 -18.68 -9.18
N LEU A 20 -15.21 -17.60 -9.91
CA LEU A 20 -16.23 -16.67 -10.41
C LEU A 20 -16.27 -16.78 -11.94
N LEU A 21 -17.44 -17.07 -12.49
CA LEU A 21 -17.67 -17.04 -13.94
C LEU A 21 -17.75 -15.59 -14.42
N ASP A 22 -17.04 -15.30 -15.49
CA ASP A 22 -17.00 -13.99 -16.13
C ASP A 22 -17.99 -13.95 -17.31
N PRO A 23 -18.74 -12.84 -17.52
CA PRO A 23 -19.70 -12.72 -18.62
C PRO A 23 -19.13 -12.97 -20.03
N VAL A 24 -17.80 -12.90 -20.21
CA VAL A 24 -17.13 -13.21 -21.49
C VAL A 24 -16.82 -14.71 -21.70
N GLN A 25 -17.53 -15.62 -21.00
CA GLN A 25 -17.28 -17.08 -21.01
C GLN A 25 -15.90 -17.50 -20.48
N SER A 26 -15.34 -16.71 -19.56
CA SER A 26 -14.09 -17.02 -18.86
C SER A 26 -14.34 -17.28 -17.37
N PHE A 27 -13.32 -17.65 -16.61
CA PHE A 27 -13.38 -17.74 -15.15
C PHE A 27 -12.25 -16.94 -14.51
N ARG A 28 -12.47 -16.47 -13.29
CA ARG A 28 -11.43 -15.86 -12.45
C ARG A 28 -11.53 -16.38 -11.03
N CYS A 29 -10.40 -16.46 -10.35
CA CYS A 29 -10.37 -16.87 -8.95
C CYS A 29 -10.35 -15.67 -8.02
N ALA A 30 -11.29 -15.62 -7.08
CA ALA A 30 -11.22 -14.74 -5.93
C ALA A 30 -10.44 -15.46 -4.82
N CYS A 31 -9.22 -15.00 -4.57
CA CYS A 31 -8.31 -15.63 -3.61
C CYS A 31 -8.64 -15.25 -2.17
N LEU A 32 -8.49 -16.22 -1.26
CA LEU A 32 -8.52 -15.95 0.17
C LEU A 32 -7.32 -15.08 0.57
N ALA A 33 -7.44 -14.37 1.69
CA ALA A 33 -6.33 -13.61 2.25
C ALA A 33 -5.10 -14.51 2.33
N ARG A 34 -3.92 -13.97 1.98
CA ARG A 34 -2.63 -14.69 1.89
C ARG A 34 -2.42 -15.53 0.63
N TYR A 35 -3.26 -15.41 -0.41
CA TYR A 35 -3.04 -16.04 -1.72
C TYR A 35 -3.21 -15.06 -2.89
N THR A 36 -2.43 -15.26 -3.95
CA THR A 36 -2.41 -14.44 -5.17
C THR A 36 -2.07 -15.30 -6.39
N GLY A 37 -2.15 -14.73 -7.59
CA GLY A 37 -2.05 -15.45 -8.86
C GLY A 37 -3.40 -15.67 -9.52
N GLN A 38 -3.39 -16.18 -10.75
CA GLN A 38 -4.63 -16.38 -11.53
C GLN A 38 -5.49 -17.50 -10.95
N LEU A 39 -4.86 -18.50 -10.32
CA LEU A 39 -5.48 -19.65 -9.67
C LEU A 39 -5.23 -19.66 -8.17
N CYS A 40 -4.82 -18.55 -7.56
CA CYS A 40 -4.44 -18.47 -6.15
C CYS A 40 -3.28 -19.40 -5.76
N GLU A 41 -2.42 -19.76 -6.72
CA GLU A 41 -1.33 -20.71 -6.57
C GLU A 41 -0.14 -20.16 -5.76
N ASN A 42 -0.04 -18.84 -5.63
CA ASN A 42 1.04 -18.19 -4.91
C ASN A 42 0.57 -17.81 -3.51
N VAL A 43 1.33 -18.19 -2.48
CA VAL A 43 1.14 -17.64 -1.14
C VAL A 43 1.53 -16.15 -1.20
N ALA A 44 0.55 -15.27 -1.03
CA ALA A 44 0.77 -13.85 -0.79
C ALA A 44 1.39 -13.70 0.61
N ARG A 45 2.69 -13.98 0.68
CA ARG A 45 3.51 -13.95 1.90
C ARG A 45 3.54 -12.56 2.55
N SER A 46 3.09 -11.52 1.84
CA SER A 46 3.09 -10.15 2.32
C SER A 46 2.01 -9.88 3.37
N GLN A 47 2.39 -10.05 4.62
CA GLN A 47 2.06 -9.10 5.68
C GLN A 47 3.01 -7.88 5.65
N VAL A 48 3.62 -7.61 4.49
CA VAL A 48 4.53 -6.48 4.29
C VAL A 48 3.70 -5.29 3.83
N CYS A 49 3.88 -4.14 4.49
CA CYS A 49 3.20 -2.92 4.12
C CYS A 49 3.57 -2.49 2.70
N VAL A 50 2.57 -2.09 1.92
CA VAL A 50 2.80 -1.46 0.61
C VAL A 50 3.53 -0.14 0.82
N LEU A 51 4.58 0.13 0.04
CA LEU A 51 5.37 1.35 0.16
C LEU A 51 4.46 2.59 -0.02
N PRO A 52 4.45 3.56 0.91
CA PRO A 52 3.66 4.78 0.77
C PRO A 52 4.10 5.62 -0.41
N ALA A 53 3.21 6.52 -0.85
CA ALA A 53 3.57 7.55 -1.81
C ALA A 53 4.61 8.52 -1.21
N ARG A 54 5.52 9.01 -2.06
CA ARG A 54 6.48 10.05 -1.69
C ARG A 54 5.74 11.37 -1.36
N PRO A 55 6.14 12.11 -0.33
CA PRO A 55 5.55 13.40 -0.02
C PRO A 55 5.89 14.43 -1.11
N VAL A 56 4.95 15.32 -1.41
CA VAL A 56 5.23 16.46 -2.31
C VAL A 56 6.30 17.33 -1.67
N ASN A 57 7.28 17.80 -2.44
CA ASN A 57 8.42 18.59 -1.95
C ASN A 57 9.26 17.88 -0.87
N GLY A 58 9.26 16.55 -0.84
CA GLY A 58 10.12 15.78 0.04
C GLY A 58 10.51 14.45 -0.55
N GLU A 59 11.18 13.65 0.26
CA GLU A 59 11.62 12.30 -0.07
C GLU A 59 11.20 11.30 1.00
N LEU A 60 11.12 10.04 0.58
CA LEU A 60 10.81 8.89 1.42
C LEU A 60 12.04 7.99 1.44
N LEU A 61 12.53 7.69 2.64
CA LEU A 61 13.66 6.81 2.89
C LEU A 61 13.16 5.53 3.55
N SER A 62 13.47 4.38 2.97
CA SER A 62 13.16 3.07 3.54
C SER A 62 14.11 2.74 4.68
N VAL A 63 13.57 2.29 5.80
CA VAL A 63 14.33 1.81 6.96
C VAL A 63 14.11 0.31 7.06
N TYR A 64 15.16 -0.46 6.78
CA TYR A 64 15.15 -1.91 6.87
C TYR A 64 15.56 -2.36 8.27
N GLY A 65 14.95 -3.42 8.76
CA GLY A 65 15.26 -4.08 10.03
C GLY A 65 16.44 -5.05 9.90
N LEU A 66 16.65 -5.86 10.94
CA LEU A 66 17.55 -7.00 10.86
C LEU A 66 16.93 -8.01 9.90
N GLU A 67 17.75 -8.65 9.05
CA GLU A 67 17.28 -9.56 7.97
C GLU A 67 16.65 -8.86 6.73
N ASP A 68 16.98 -7.59 6.46
CA ASP A 68 16.57 -6.84 5.25
C ASP A 68 15.05 -6.68 5.06
N GLU A 69 14.25 -6.86 6.12
CA GLU A 69 12.80 -6.64 6.08
C GLU A 69 12.44 -5.15 6.20
N LEU A 70 11.43 -4.69 5.45
CA LEU A 70 10.97 -3.31 5.53
C LEU A 70 10.26 -3.05 6.87
N LEU A 71 10.97 -2.39 7.80
CA LEU A 71 10.49 -2.15 9.17
C LEU A 71 9.76 -0.81 9.29
N ALA A 72 10.35 0.25 8.74
CA ALA A 72 9.85 1.62 8.83
C ALA A 72 10.14 2.43 7.55
N VAL A 73 9.50 3.59 7.44
CA VAL A 73 9.86 4.62 6.44
C VAL A 73 10.03 5.96 7.13
N GLN A 74 11.02 6.72 6.69
CA GLN A 74 11.33 8.07 7.15
C GLN A 74 10.98 9.06 6.04
N TYR A 75 10.46 10.23 6.41
CA TYR A 75 10.12 11.31 5.51
C TYR A 75 11.04 12.50 5.79
N LEU A 76 11.60 13.08 4.73
CA LEU A 76 12.40 14.30 4.80
C LEU A 76 11.83 15.32 3.81
N CYS A 77 11.74 16.58 4.22
CA CYS A 77 11.31 17.65 3.33
C CYS A 77 12.52 18.33 2.68
N HIS A 78 12.41 18.63 1.39
CA HIS A 78 13.41 19.45 0.71
C HIS A 78 13.34 20.88 1.24
N PRO A 79 14.46 21.60 1.41
CA PRO A 79 14.43 23.03 1.71
C PRO A 79 13.65 23.83 0.63
N PRO A 80 12.90 24.89 0.96
CA PRO A 80 12.66 25.47 2.29
C PRO A 80 11.41 24.91 3.00
N TYR A 81 10.93 23.73 2.59
CA TYR A 81 9.72 23.12 3.14
C TYR A 81 10.01 22.49 4.50
N THR A 82 9.04 22.59 5.41
CA THR A 82 9.11 22.04 6.77
C THR A 82 8.12 20.90 6.90
N LEU A 83 8.53 19.83 7.61
CA LEU A 83 7.71 18.66 7.85
C LEU A 83 6.65 18.93 8.93
N THR A 84 5.39 18.69 8.60
CA THR A 84 4.25 18.74 9.53
C THR A 84 3.74 17.31 9.76
N GLY A 85 3.77 16.85 11.01
CA GLY A 85 3.38 15.51 11.41
C GLY A 85 4.57 14.66 11.89
N THR A 86 4.40 13.33 11.88
CA THR A 86 5.44 12.39 12.31
C THR A 86 6.44 12.11 11.19
N PRO A 87 7.76 12.23 11.41
CA PRO A 87 8.76 12.02 10.38
C PRO A 87 9.01 10.54 10.06
N GLN A 88 8.49 9.60 10.86
CA GLN A 88 8.66 8.17 10.66
C GLN A 88 7.31 7.44 10.75
N ARG A 89 7.13 6.41 9.93
CA ARG A 89 6.00 5.47 10.02
C ARG A 89 6.53 4.05 10.10
N THR A 90 5.91 3.23 10.94
CA THR A 90 6.30 1.83 11.17
C THR A 90 5.27 0.92 10.53
N CYS A 91 5.72 -0.16 9.91
CA CYS A 91 4.82 -1.18 9.39
C CYS A 91 4.26 -2.00 10.55
N LEU A 92 2.95 -2.00 10.72
CA LEU A 92 2.28 -2.71 11.79
C LEU A 92 1.97 -4.17 11.39
N PRO A 93 1.78 -5.08 12.37
CA PRO A 93 1.43 -6.47 12.10
C PRO A 93 0.12 -6.66 11.32
N ASN A 94 -0.73 -5.64 11.22
CA ASN A 94 -1.95 -5.67 10.40
C ASN A 94 -1.71 -5.22 8.94
N ALA A 95 -0.45 -5.13 8.50
CA ALA A 95 -0.03 -4.64 7.19
C ALA A 95 -0.47 -3.19 6.88
N THR A 96 -0.63 -2.36 7.92
CA THR A 96 -0.88 -0.91 7.77
C THR A 96 0.26 -0.10 8.36
N TRP A 97 0.46 1.10 7.84
CA TRP A 97 1.45 2.03 8.38
C TRP A 97 0.88 2.77 9.58
N SER A 98 1.70 2.94 10.63
CA SER A 98 1.34 3.80 11.75
C SER A 98 1.13 5.25 11.28
N GLY A 99 0.12 5.91 11.87
CA GLY A 99 -0.17 7.33 11.62
C GLY A 99 -0.53 7.66 10.16
N THR A 100 -0.45 8.95 9.82
CA THR A 100 -0.75 9.50 8.50
C THR A 100 0.53 9.93 7.77
N VAL A 101 0.46 10.06 6.44
CA VAL A 101 1.57 10.62 5.65
C VAL A 101 1.80 12.08 6.07
N PRO A 102 3.03 12.48 6.43
CA PRO A 102 3.32 13.86 6.81
C PRO A 102 3.31 14.80 5.60
N ILE A 103 3.12 16.09 5.85
CA ILE A 103 3.01 17.13 4.82
C ILE A 103 4.26 18.00 4.85
N CYS A 104 4.87 18.24 3.69
CA CYS A 104 5.94 19.23 3.53
C CYS A 104 5.35 20.56 3.06
N GLY A 105 5.16 21.49 4.00
CA GLY A 105 4.61 22.82 3.75
C GLY A 105 5.67 23.91 3.92
N LYS A 106 5.54 25.03 3.20
CA LYS A 106 6.30 26.24 3.55
C LYS A 106 5.67 26.83 4.79
N VAL A 107 6.49 27.13 5.80
CA VAL A 107 6.04 27.95 6.92
C VAL A 107 6.13 29.39 6.42
N ASP A 108 4.99 29.98 6.10
CA ASP A 108 4.93 31.39 5.73
C ASP A 108 5.32 32.23 6.95
N LYS A 109 6.58 32.66 7.04
CA LYS A 109 7.03 33.71 7.97
C LYS A 109 6.52 35.08 7.52
N GLY A 110 5.22 35.20 7.29
CA GLY A 110 4.60 36.29 6.55
C GLY A 110 3.37 36.89 7.22
N ASN A 111 3.31 36.90 8.56
CA ASN A 111 2.33 37.72 9.27
C ASN A 111 2.98 38.47 10.45
N VAL A 112 4.07 39.17 10.17
CA VAL A 112 4.34 40.43 10.87
C VAL A 112 3.70 41.51 10.02
N LYS A 113 2.42 41.81 10.29
CA LYS A 113 1.82 43.05 9.84
C LYS A 113 2.33 44.16 10.75
N ASP A 114 3.55 44.62 10.49
CA ASP A 114 3.94 45.97 10.90
C ASP A 114 3.18 46.95 9.99
N HIS A 115 1.88 47.11 10.24
CA HIS A 115 1.18 48.35 9.89
C HIS A 115 1.55 49.38 10.97
N VAL A 116 2.77 49.90 10.88
CA VAL A 116 3.07 51.25 11.35
C VAL A 116 2.73 52.18 10.20
N ASN A 117 1.65 52.94 10.35
CA ASN A 117 1.49 54.26 9.76
C ASN A 117 0.72 55.14 10.75
#